data_AF-A0A9L0TCN2-F1
#
_entry.id   AF-A0A9L0TCN2-F1
#
_cell.length_a   1.000
_cell.length_b   1.000
_cell.length_c   1.000
_cell.angle_alpha   90.00
_cell.angle_beta   90.00
_cell.angle_gamma   90.00
#
_symmetry.space_group_name_H-M   'P 1'
#
loop_
_entity.id
_entity.type
_entity.pdbx_description
1 polymer ?
#
loop_
_entity_poly.entity_id
_entity_poly.type
_entity_poly.pdbx_seq_one_letter_code
_entity_poly.pdbx_strand_id
1 'polypeptide(L)' 'MSELSDEASEPELLNRSLSMWHGLGAQVSREELAVPLDLHTAASIGQYEVVKECVQR' A
#
# COMPACT_ATOMS: atom_id res chain seq x y z
N MET A 1 -36.84 6.69 9.58
CA MET A 1 -35.55 6.90 8.91
C MET A 1 -34.55 6.09 9.72
N SER A 2 -34.19 4.89 9.26
CA SER A 2 -33.15 4.10 9.93
C SER A 2 -31.80 4.67 9.53
N GLU A 3 -31.02 5.03 10.54
CA GLU A 3 -29.64 5.44 10.43
C GLU A 3 -28.86 4.18 10.03
N LEU A 4 -28.45 4.11 8.76
CA LEU A 4 -27.61 3.01 8.28
C LEU A 4 -26.27 3.14 9.01
N SER A 5 -26.03 2.29 10.00
CA SER A 5 -24.73 2.15 10.66
C SER A 5 -23.74 1.61 9.64
N ASP A 6 -23.04 2.52 8.96
CA ASP A 6 -21.97 2.18 8.01
C ASP A 6 -20.72 1.81 8.81
N GLU A 7 -20.77 0.64 9.46
CA GLU A 7 -19.62 0.05 10.15
C GLU A 7 -18.70 -0.54 9.08
N ALA A 8 -17.82 0.30 8.52
CA ALA A 8 -16.78 -0.15 7.62
C ALA A 8 -15.91 -1.18 8.34
N SER A 9 -15.61 -2.29 7.67
CA SER A 9 -14.76 -3.34 8.19
C SER A 9 -13.33 -2.82 8.37
N GLU A 10 -12.60 -3.35 9.36
CA GLU A 10 -11.16 -3.07 9.57
C GLU A 10 -10.30 -2.99 8.28
N PRO A 11 -10.39 -3.93 7.30
CA PRO A 11 -9.62 -3.82 6.06
C PRO A 11 -10.02 -2.64 5.18
N GLU A 12 -11.27 -2.21 5.23
CA GLU A 12 -11.77 -1.04 4.48
C GLU A 12 -11.25 0.25 5.12
N LEU A 13 -11.24 0.32 6.45
CA LEU A 13 -10.65 1.43 7.21
C LEU A 13 -9.14 1.54 6.98
N LEU A 14 -8.44 0.41 6.93
CA LEU A 14 -7.01 0.37 6.62
C LEU A 14 -6.74 0.86 5.19
N ASN A 15 -7.47 0.36 4.19
CA ASN A 15 -7.32 0.82 2.81
C ASN A 15 -7.61 2.32 2.65
N ARG A 16 -8.64 2.84 3.34
CA ARG A 16 -8.92 4.28 3.37
C ARG A 16 -7.74 5.07 3.95
N SER A 17 -7.17 4.59 5.06
CA SER A 17 -6.02 5.23 5.71
C SER A 17 -4.76 5.22 4.83
N LEU A 18 -4.52 4.13 4.10
CA LEU A 18 -3.36 3.96 3.23
C LEU A 18 -3.52 4.60 1.83
N SER A 19 -4.72 5.04 1.47
CA SER A 19 -5.03 5.60 0.14
C SER A 19 -4.07 6.72 -0.31
N MET A 20 -3.68 7.62 0.61
CA MET A 20 -2.74 8.71 0.35
C MET A 20 -1.27 8.26 0.31
N TRP A 21 -0.98 7.12 0.92
CA TRP A 21 0.36 6.55 0.98
C TRP A 21 0.68 5.69 -0.25
N HIS A 22 -0.31 5.01 -0.82
CA HIS A 22 -0.15 4.31 -2.09
C HIS A 22 0.36 5.28 -3.17
N GLY A 23 1.50 4.97 -3.78
CA GLY A 23 2.19 5.89 -4.68
C GLY A 23 1.34 6.30 -5.88
N LEU A 24 1.52 7.54 -6.35
CA LEU A 24 0.82 8.13 -7.51
C LEU A 24 1.24 7.53 -8.87
N GLY A 25 2.23 6.66 -8.90
CA GLY A 25 2.84 6.15 -10.12
C GLY A 25 2.68 4.64 -10.28
N ALA A 26 2.77 4.17 -11.52
CA ALA A 26 2.77 2.75 -11.87
C ALA A 26 3.61 1.93 -10.86
N GLN A 27 3.06 0.79 -10.44
CA GLN A 27 3.81 -0.21 -9.66
C GLN A 27 5.14 -0.44 -10.38
N VAL A 28 6.25 -0.13 -9.72
CA VAL A 28 7.55 -0.25 -10.35
C VAL A 28 7.83 -1.74 -10.45
N SER A 29 7.85 -2.26 -11.68
CA SER A 29 8.16 -3.67 -11.91
C SER A 29 9.60 -3.92 -11.49
N ARG A 30 9.81 -5.01 -10.76
CA ARG A 30 11.14 -5.42 -10.30
C ARG A 30 12.08 -5.66 -11.48
N GLU A 31 11.53 -6.07 -12.62
CA GLU A 31 12.24 -6.33 -13.87
C GLU A 31 12.74 -5.05 -14.55
N GLU A 32 12.11 -3.91 -14.30
CA GLU A 32 12.52 -2.60 -14.84
C GLU A 32 13.67 -1.97 -14.04
N LEU A 33 13.90 -2.46 -12.82
CA LEU A 33 14.93 -1.95 -11.93
C LEU A 33 16.23 -2.74 -12.07
N ALA A 34 17.34 -2.01 -12.25
CA ALA A 34 18.68 -2.60 -12.24
C ALA A 34 19.06 -3.22 -10.88
N VAL A 35 18.41 -2.76 -9.80
CA VAL A 35 18.59 -3.25 -8.42
C VAL A 35 17.25 -3.32 -7.70
N PRO A 36 17.02 -4.31 -6.82
CA PRO A 36 15.80 -4.35 -6.01
C PRO A 36 15.64 -3.09 -5.15
N LEU A 37 14.40 -2.63 -4.94
CA LEU A 37 14.13 -1.58 -3.96
C LEU A 37 14.43 -2.07 -2.56
N ASP A 38 15.13 -1.25 -1.78
CA ASP A 38 15.20 -1.45 -0.33
C ASP A 38 13.86 -1.05 0.33
N LEU A 39 13.65 -1.55 1.55
CA LEU A 39 12.41 -1.33 2.30
C LEU A 39 12.14 0.16 2.55
N HIS A 40 13.15 0.96 2.87
CA HIS A 40 12.99 2.38 3.17
C HIS A 40 12.53 3.14 1.92
N THR A 41 13.16 2.88 0.78
CA THR A 41 12.77 3.49 -0.49
C THR A 41 11.35 3.05 -0.87
N ALA A 42 11.06 1.75 -0.90
CA ALA A 42 9.74 1.22 -1.25
C ALA A 42 8.61 1.82 -0.38
N ALA A 43 8.85 1.96 0.92
CA ALA A 43 7.90 2.59 1.85
C ALA A 43 7.73 4.09 1.59
N SER A 44 8.81 4.80 1.26
CA SER A 44 8.77 6.24 1.01
C SER A 44 7.98 6.63 -0.24
N ILE A 45 7.94 5.75 -1.25
CA ILE A 45 7.25 5.99 -2.52
C ILE A 45 5.91 5.25 -2.64
N GLY A 46 5.46 4.57 -1.59
CA GLY A 46 4.15 3.93 -1.57
C GLY A 46 4.02 2.63 -2.36
N GLN A 47 5.13 1.89 -2.57
CA GLN A 47 5.12 0.59 -3.25
C GLN A 47 4.66 -0.52 -2.28
N TYR A 48 3.37 -0.55 -1.99
CA TYR A 48 2.79 -1.40 -0.94
C TYR A 48 3.10 -2.89 -1.08
N GLU A 49 2.95 -3.48 -2.27
CA GLU A 49 3.19 -4.92 -2.45
C GLU A 49 4.65 -5.29 -2.19
N VAL A 50 5.60 -4.42 -2.58
CA VAL A 50 7.02 -4.60 -2.28
C VAL A 50 7.28 -4.54 -0.78
N VAL A 51 6.71 -3.54 -0.10
CA VAL A 51 6.83 -3.40 1.37
C VAL A 51 6.28 -4.64 2.07
N LYS A 52 5.07 -5.06 1.71
CA LYS A 52 4.41 -6.24 2.28
C LYS A 52 5.26 -7.49 2.12
N GLU A 53 5.81 -7.74 0.93
CA GLU A 53 6.71 -8.87 0.69
C GLU A 53 8.00 -8.78 1.52
N CYS A 54 8.56 -7.58 1.72
CA CYS A 54 9.74 -7.38 2.55
C CYS A 54 9.50 -7.69 4.03
N VAL A 55 8.32 -7.34 4.59
CA VAL A 55 8.04 -7.53 6.03
C VAL A 55 7.49 -8.92 6.36
N GLN A 56 6.85 -9.61 5.40
CA GLN A 56 6.28 -10.96 5.60
C GLN A 56 7.29 -12.11 5.47
N ARG A 57 8.59 -11.80 5.40
CA ARG A 57 9.70 -12.76 5.27
C ARG A 57 10.22 -13.28 6.60
#